data_AF-A0A3M2WIW7-F1
#
_entry.id   AF-A0A3M2WIW7-F1
#
_cell.length_a   1.000
_cell.length_b   1.000
_cell.length_c   1.000
_cell.angle_alpha   90.00
_cell.angle_beta   90.00
_cell.angle_gamma   90.00
#
_symmetry.space_group_name_H-M   'P 1'
#
loop_
_entity.id
_entity.type
_entity.pdbx_description
1 polymer ?
#
loop_
_entity_poly.entity_id
_entity_poly.type
_entity_poly.pdbx_seq_one_letter_code
_entity_poly.pdbx_strand_id
1 'polypeptide(L)'
;MLILTTSPAAITRNGQPAPDVVQGLIRIAAKGNRVGVISNHQKPEWFDREFAGSLVVFVAAEARQKGEVIKNIAKKFNVKTHDILVLAASADDLQMAKNGKAVLVAAGWSTDPQIIKFGQKIDSVPELEQLTVLMNGWNGKWWFDGKANNYTVHALVDLSTLHKGVTQQQFAQKLKLTVKNGGARLAALLAVTARSMLINNVGEAADLLWGVYPSSGNTTGADEVLTEFTHRLRTVTSRVQFAKVGVPLFIRHAASVKRSANPGGDRIDPTSQIATIHLNPFYKGKIAGRNVIVIDDCTTYGVSFGVAAAFLRKAGANSVHGVALGKFGNQLSHYDISINSDPFQPVAADGYTTGNITRFPGNTDNTAQQVLQALIP
;
A
#
# COMPACT_ATOMS: atom_id res chain seq x y z
N MET A 1 12.57 10.77 13.07
CA MET A 1 13.90 10.68 12.44
C MET A 1 13.96 9.41 11.61
N LEU A 2 14.01 9.59 10.30
CA LEU A 2 14.07 8.53 9.30
C LEU A 2 15.53 8.09 9.13
N ILE A 3 15.72 6.80 8.80
CA ILE A 3 17.00 6.31 8.28
C ILE A 3 16.80 6.03 6.79
N LEU A 4 17.54 6.74 5.94
CA LEU A 4 17.64 6.47 4.52
C LEU A 4 18.86 5.58 4.27
N THR A 5 18.66 4.47 3.57
CA THR A 5 19.74 3.61 3.10
C THR A 5 19.67 3.51 1.58
N THR A 6 20.83 3.41 0.95
CA THR A 6 20.96 3.32 -0.51
C THR A 6 22.23 2.55 -0.84
N SER A 7 22.57 2.43 -2.12
CA SER A 7 23.83 1.80 -2.57
C SER A 7 24.58 2.69 -3.56
N PRO A 8 25.87 2.40 -3.84
CA PRO A 8 26.61 3.09 -4.90
C PRO A 8 25.87 3.10 -6.25
N ALA A 9 25.14 2.03 -6.57
CA ALA A 9 24.37 1.91 -7.82
C ALA A 9 23.29 2.99 -7.97
N ALA A 10 22.71 3.48 -6.85
CA ALA A 10 21.73 4.55 -6.87
C ALA A 10 22.36 5.95 -6.98
N ILE A 11 23.65 6.06 -6.67
CA ILE A 11 24.39 7.33 -6.66
C ILE A 11 25.10 7.54 -8.00
N THR A 12 25.58 6.47 -8.62
CA THR A 12 26.34 6.56 -9.86
C THR A 12 25.46 6.51 -11.11
N ARG A 13 25.75 7.36 -12.09
CA ARG A 13 25.24 7.27 -13.46
C ARG A 13 26.45 7.13 -14.39
N ASN A 14 26.43 6.12 -15.26
CA ASN A 14 27.56 5.79 -16.15
C ASN A 14 28.90 5.63 -15.40
N GLY A 15 28.86 5.00 -14.22
CA GLY A 15 30.04 4.74 -13.39
C GLY A 15 30.57 5.95 -12.61
N GLN A 16 29.99 7.13 -12.77
CA GLN A 16 30.40 8.35 -12.06
C GLN A 16 29.32 8.81 -11.06
N PRO A 17 29.68 9.36 -9.89
CA PRO A 17 28.71 9.92 -8.95
C PRO A 17 27.88 11.02 -9.60
N ALA A 18 26.56 10.91 -9.52
CA ALA A 18 25.65 11.93 -10.03
C ALA A 18 25.57 13.09 -9.02
N PRO A 19 25.99 14.33 -9.38
CA PRO A 19 26.09 15.43 -8.44
C PRO A 19 24.76 15.80 -7.78
N ASP A 20 23.66 15.71 -8.53
CA ASP A 20 22.31 15.94 -8.01
C ASP A 20 21.96 14.97 -6.87
N VAL A 21 22.30 13.67 -7.05
CA VAL A 21 22.02 12.63 -6.06
C VAL A 21 22.91 12.79 -4.82
N VAL A 22 24.21 13.03 -5.02
CA VAL A 22 25.16 13.29 -3.92
C VAL A 22 24.66 14.46 -3.06
N GLN A 23 24.37 15.60 -3.69
CA GLN A 23 23.90 16.79 -2.98
C GLN A 23 22.54 16.56 -2.30
N GLY A 24 21.65 15.78 -2.91
CA GLY A 24 20.40 15.35 -2.29
C GLY A 24 20.60 14.59 -0.99
N LEU A 25 21.46 13.58 -1.01
CA LEU A 25 21.77 12.76 0.18
C LEU A 25 22.40 13.61 1.30
N ILE A 26 23.29 14.55 0.95
CA ILE A 26 23.86 15.51 1.91
C ILE A 26 22.76 16.38 2.53
N ARG A 27 21.85 16.94 1.73
CA ARG A 27 20.73 17.76 2.24
C ARG A 27 19.78 16.96 3.13
N ILE A 28 19.48 15.71 2.79
CA ILE A 28 18.66 14.82 3.61
C ILE A 28 19.33 14.58 4.96
N ALA A 29 20.65 14.32 4.96
CA ALA A 29 21.42 14.12 6.17
C ALA A 29 21.49 15.39 7.04
N ALA A 30 21.71 16.56 6.41
CA ALA A 30 21.75 17.86 7.09
C ALA A 30 20.41 18.24 7.75
N LYS A 31 19.28 17.73 7.26
CA LYS A 31 17.95 17.86 7.88
C LYS A 31 17.74 16.93 9.09
N GLY A 32 18.81 16.32 9.62
CA GLY A 32 18.78 15.46 10.81
C GLY A 32 18.41 14.00 10.54
N ASN A 33 18.33 13.57 9.28
CA ASN A 33 18.13 12.16 8.94
C ASN A 33 19.46 11.42 8.93
N ARG A 34 19.43 10.10 9.16
CA ARG A 34 20.61 9.26 8.97
C ARG A 34 20.64 8.76 7.52
N VAL A 35 21.77 8.91 6.86
CA VAL A 35 21.94 8.46 5.46
C VAL A 35 23.12 7.52 5.37
N GLY A 36 22.85 6.27 4.96
CA GLY A 36 23.86 5.22 4.80
C GLY A 36 23.96 4.72 3.37
N VAL A 37 25.17 4.65 2.83
CA VAL A 37 25.47 4.01 1.55
C VAL A 37 26.03 2.62 1.82
N ILE A 38 25.24 1.60 1.50
CA ILE A 38 25.50 0.20 1.82
C ILE A 38 26.02 -0.53 0.58
N SER A 39 27.10 -1.28 0.72
CA SER A 39 27.67 -2.05 -0.38
C SER A 39 28.20 -3.41 0.08
N ASN A 40 28.11 -4.40 -0.81
CA ASN A 40 28.81 -5.69 -0.69
C ASN A 40 30.31 -5.55 -0.99
N HIS A 41 30.72 -4.44 -1.57
CA HIS A 41 32.09 -4.17 -2.01
C HIS A 41 32.78 -3.17 -1.09
N GLN A 42 34.09 -3.02 -1.28
CA GLN A 42 34.87 -1.99 -0.63
C GLN A 42 34.32 -0.59 -0.94
N LYS A 43 34.62 0.36 -0.04
CA LYS A 43 34.24 1.76 -0.19
C LYS A 43 34.80 2.31 -1.51
N PRO A 44 33.95 2.85 -2.41
CA PRO A 44 34.43 3.44 -3.66
C PRO A 44 35.38 4.60 -3.39
N GLU A 45 36.41 4.77 -4.22
CA GLU A 45 37.42 5.84 -4.07
C GLU A 45 36.79 7.23 -4.08
N TRP A 46 35.72 7.42 -4.86
CA TRP A 46 35.02 8.69 -4.93
C TRP A 46 34.24 9.03 -3.65
N PHE A 47 33.91 8.06 -2.79
CA PHE A 47 32.99 8.27 -1.67
C PHE A 47 33.45 9.38 -0.73
N ASP A 48 34.69 9.31 -0.27
CA ASP A 48 35.22 10.28 0.70
C ASP A 48 35.33 11.68 0.08
N ARG A 49 35.65 11.77 -1.21
CA ARG A 49 35.69 13.04 -1.94
C ARG A 49 34.31 13.68 -2.05
N GLU A 50 33.31 12.90 -2.48
CA GLU A 50 31.95 13.42 -2.72
C GLU A 50 31.18 13.75 -1.44
N PHE A 51 31.45 13.02 -0.33
CA PHE A 51 30.75 13.18 0.94
C PHE A 51 31.59 13.83 2.05
N ALA A 52 32.75 14.39 1.71
CA ALA A 52 33.62 15.11 2.63
C ALA A 52 32.84 16.17 3.44
N GLY A 53 32.99 16.16 4.76
CA GLY A 53 32.32 17.12 5.65
C GLY A 53 30.81 16.92 5.80
N SER A 54 30.23 15.88 5.21
CA SER A 54 28.80 15.55 5.36
C SER A 54 28.56 14.50 6.45
N LEU A 55 27.28 14.28 6.78
CA LEU A 55 26.84 13.23 7.71
C LEU A 55 26.46 11.91 7.00
N VAL A 56 26.77 11.79 5.70
CA VAL A 56 26.51 10.57 4.92
C VAL A 56 27.62 9.55 5.22
N VAL A 57 27.24 8.32 5.59
CA VAL A 57 28.20 7.28 5.99
C VAL A 57 28.22 6.11 5.01
N PHE A 58 29.41 5.54 4.78
CA PHE A 58 29.56 4.28 4.07
C PHE A 58 29.45 3.10 5.04
N VAL A 59 28.77 2.03 4.62
CA VAL A 59 28.62 0.80 5.38
C VAL A 59 28.95 -0.39 4.47
N ALA A 60 30.11 -0.99 4.70
CA ALA A 60 30.43 -2.30 4.13
C ALA A 60 29.54 -3.35 4.81
N ALA A 61 28.80 -4.13 4.03
CA ALA A 61 27.97 -5.20 4.54
C ALA A 61 28.00 -6.39 3.59
N GLU A 62 28.59 -7.49 4.04
CA GLU A 62 28.59 -8.72 3.28
C GLU A 62 27.16 -9.25 3.13
N ALA A 63 26.85 -9.74 1.92
CA ALA A 63 25.55 -10.31 1.58
C ALA A 63 24.37 -9.41 1.99
N ARG A 64 24.46 -8.09 1.73
CA ARG A 64 23.44 -7.08 2.08
C ARG A 64 22.02 -7.45 1.61
N GLN A 65 21.91 -8.19 0.51
CA GLN A 65 20.65 -8.70 -0.04
C GLN A 65 19.88 -9.61 0.94
N LYS A 66 20.55 -10.21 1.93
CA LYS A 66 19.90 -10.99 3.01
C LYS A 66 19.09 -10.12 3.98
N GLY A 67 19.28 -8.80 3.97
CA GLY A 67 18.54 -7.84 4.81
C GLY A 67 19.01 -7.76 6.28
N GLU A 68 20.01 -8.56 6.69
CA GLU A 68 20.56 -8.50 8.06
C GLU A 68 21.16 -7.12 8.38
N VAL A 69 21.76 -6.45 7.39
CA VAL A 69 22.26 -5.08 7.56
C VAL A 69 21.15 -4.10 7.99
N ILE A 70 19.94 -4.24 7.45
CA ILE A 70 18.78 -3.43 7.83
C ILE A 70 18.39 -3.70 9.29
N LYS A 71 18.34 -4.98 9.69
CA LYS A 71 18.03 -5.37 11.08
C LYS A 71 19.09 -4.87 12.06
N ASN A 72 20.36 -4.92 11.68
CA ASN A 72 21.47 -4.43 12.47
C ASN A 72 21.45 -2.91 12.63
N ILE A 73 21.16 -2.18 11.55
CA ILE A 73 20.94 -0.72 11.60
C ILE A 73 19.77 -0.40 12.53
N ALA A 74 18.64 -1.09 12.38
CA ALA A 74 17.47 -0.92 13.22
C ALA A 74 17.80 -1.13 14.71
N LYS A 75 18.49 -2.23 15.04
CA LYS A 75 18.96 -2.53 16.40
C LYS A 75 19.92 -1.47 16.93
N LYS A 76 20.93 -1.07 16.14
CA LYS A 76 21.95 -0.07 16.53
C LYS A 76 21.32 1.27 16.90
N PHE A 77 20.30 1.70 16.17
CA PHE A 77 19.66 3.01 16.37
C PHE A 77 18.37 2.94 17.18
N ASN A 78 18.02 1.76 17.72
CA ASN A 78 16.79 1.51 18.45
C ASN A 78 15.53 2.00 17.69
N VAL A 79 15.47 1.69 16.39
CA VAL A 79 14.32 1.95 15.51
C VAL A 79 13.74 0.65 15.01
N LYS A 80 12.54 0.67 14.43
CA LYS A 80 11.98 -0.50 13.75
C LYS A 80 12.46 -0.56 12.30
N THR A 81 12.49 -1.75 11.71
CA THR A 81 12.93 -1.91 10.31
C THR A 81 12.03 -1.16 9.34
N HIS A 82 10.72 -1.08 9.62
CA HIS A 82 9.76 -0.31 8.84
C HIS A 82 9.91 1.22 8.98
N ASP A 83 10.81 1.72 9.83
CA ASP A 83 11.20 3.13 9.89
C ASP A 83 12.46 3.42 9.04
N ILE A 84 12.97 2.42 8.33
CA ILE A 84 14.09 2.55 7.40
C ILE A 84 13.52 2.61 5.99
N LEU A 85 13.95 3.62 5.23
CA LEU A 85 13.68 3.76 3.80
C LEU A 85 14.89 3.26 3.00
N VAL A 86 14.66 2.40 2.03
CA VAL A 86 15.66 1.94 1.06
C VAL A 86 15.39 2.61 -0.28
N LEU A 87 16.31 3.42 -0.77
CA LEU A 87 16.35 3.86 -2.16
C LEU A 87 17.06 2.81 -2.99
N ALA A 88 16.31 2.09 -3.82
CA ALA A 88 16.83 0.97 -4.58
C ALA A 88 17.12 1.33 -6.04
N ALA A 89 18.32 0.97 -6.50
CA ALA A 89 18.72 1.09 -7.90
C ALA A 89 19.29 -0.22 -8.47
N SER A 90 19.32 -1.30 -7.68
CA SER A 90 19.75 -2.64 -8.07
C SER A 90 18.86 -3.73 -7.47
N ALA A 91 18.83 -4.91 -8.10
CA ALA A 91 18.17 -6.10 -7.56
C ALA A 91 18.57 -6.42 -6.10
N ASP A 92 19.83 -6.19 -5.73
CA ASP A 92 20.34 -6.39 -4.38
C ASP A 92 19.71 -5.39 -3.37
N ASP A 93 19.46 -4.14 -3.78
CA ASP A 93 18.75 -3.17 -2.93
C ASP A 93 17.30 -3.60 -2.69
N LEU A 94 16.64 -4.06 -3.75
CA LEU A 94 15.28 -4.60 -3.68
C LEU A 94 15.21 -5.77 -2.70
N GLN A 95 16.14 -6.73 -2.80
CA GLN A 95 16.21 -7.86 -1.89
C GLN A 95 16.57 -7.44 -0.46
N MET A 96 17.54 -6.54 -0.29
CA MET A 96 17.94 -5.99 1.01
C MET A 96 16.74 -5.39 1.75
N ALA A 97 15.94 -4.56 1.06
CA ALA A 97 14.76 -3.95 1.64
C ALA A 97 13.70 -4.98 2.02
N LYS A 98 13.36 -5.89 1.09
CA LYS A 98 12.32 -6.90 1.31
C LYS A 98 12.68 -7.89 2.41
N ASN A 99 13.92 -8.36 2.45
CA ASN A 99 14.39 -9.30 3.45
C ASN A 99 14.64 -8.62 4.80
N GLY A 100 15.00 -7.33 4.76
CA GLY A 100 15.13 -6.48 5.95
C GLY A 100 13.81 -5.96 6.51
N LYS A 101 12.68 -6.15 5.82
CA LYS A 101 11.36 -5.59 6.17
C LYS A 101 11.40 -4.05 6.32
N ALA A 102 12.12 -3.39 5.41
CA ALA A 102 12.18 -1.94 5.30
C ALA A 102 11.21 -1.42 4.25
N VAL A 103 10.87 -0.13 4.34
CA VAL A 103 10.12 0.55 3.30
C VAL A 103 11.03 0.75 2.10
N LEU A 104 10.52 0.45 0.91
CA LEU A 104 11.30 0.44 -0.32
C LEU A 104 10.75 1.47 -1.31
N VAL A 105 11.65 2.19 -1.97
CA VAL A 105 11.32 3.03 -3.11
C VAL A 105 12.38 2.89 -4.20
N ALA A 106 11.95 2.79 -5.46
CA ALA A 106 12.86 2.68 -6.59
C ALA A 106 13.41 4.06 -6.98
N ALA A 107 14.71 4.13 -7.25
CA ALA A 107 15.32 5.24 -7.95
C ALA A 107 14.85 5.21 -9.41
N GLY A 108 14.11 6.24 -9.85
CA GLY A 108 13.56 6.35 -11.21
C GLY A 108 14.63 6.44 -12.28
N TRP A 109 15.85 6.84 -11.91
CA TRP A 109 17.04 6.85 -12.76
C TRP A 109 17.81 5.52 -12.78
N SER A 110 17.30 4.44 -12.18
CA SER A 110 17.89 3.11 -12.28
C SER A 110 17.65 2.49 -13.66
N THR A 111 18.68 1.83 -14.19
CA THR A 111 18.61 1.03 -15.42
C THR A 111 18.36 -0.46 -15.15
N ASP A 112 18.28 -0.89 -13.89
CA ASP A 112 18.06 -2.29 -13.53
C ASP A 112 16.62 -2.72 -13.89
N PRO A 113 16.42 -3.77 -14.71
CA PRO A 113 15.10 -4.21 -15.14
C PRO A 113 14.15 -4.58 -13.99
N GLN A 114 14.67 -5.09 -12.86
CA GLN A 114 13.85 -5.42 -11.69
C GLN A 114 13.35 -4.15 -10.99
N ILE A 115 14.19 -3.12 -10.91
CA ILE A 115 13.84 -1.83 -10.34
C ILE A 115 12.87 -1.07 -11.24
N ILE A 116 13.09 -1.09 -12.55
CA ILE A 116 12.18 -0.49 -13.53
C ILE A 116 10.77 -1.09 -13.44
N LYS A 117 10.65 -2.39 -13.16
CA LYS A 117 9.36 -3.09 -13.01
C LYS A 117 8.67 -2.88 -11.65
N PHE A 118 9.39 -2.41 -10.63
CA PHE A 118 8.88 -2.30 -9.26
C PHE A 118 7.74 -1.27 -9.11
N GLY A 119 7.64 -0.30 -10.02
CA GLY A 119 6.51 0.62 -10.16
C GLY A 119 6.45 1.75 -9.12
N GLN A 120 6.90 1.54 -7.88
CA GLN A 120 7.00 2.63 -6.89
C GLN A 120 8.32 3.39 -7.08
N LYS A 121 8.33 4.37 -7.99
CA LYS A 121 9.54 5.12 -8.38
C LYS A 121 9.51 6.54 -7.87
N ILE A 122 10.69 7.08 -7.61
CA ILE A 122 10.96 8.49 -7.42
C ILE A 122 11.78 8.97 -8.62
N ASP A 123 11.27 9.94 -9.35
CA ASP A 123 11.86 10.35 -10.63
C ASP A 123 12.97 11.39 -10.45
N SER A 124 13.03 12.05 -9.28
CA SER A 124 14.06 13.05 -8.99
C SER A 124 14.46 13.14 -7.52
N VAL A 125 15.62 13.73 -7.27
CA VAL A 125 16.14 13.98 -5.92
C VAL A 125 15.21 14.87 -5.08
N PRO A 126 14.62 15.97 -5.61
CA PRO A 126 13.61 16.74 -4.87
C PRO A 126 12.42 15.90 -4.40
N GLU A 127 11.94 14.95 -5.20
CA GLU A 127 10.87 14.04 -4.80
C GLU A 127 11.30 13.10 -3.66
N LEU A 128 12.56 12.63 -3.67
CA LEU A 128 13.13 11.87 -2.54
C LEU A 128 13.13 12.71 -1.26
N GLU A 129 13.57 13.96 -1.34
CA GLU A 129 13.55 14.85 -0.17
C GLU A 129 12.14 15.04 0.38
N GLN A 130 11.17 15.30 -0.50
CA GLN A 130 9.76 15.41 -0.09
C GLN A 130 9.30 14.12 0.60
N LEU A 131 9.58 12.95 0.02
CA LEU A 131 9.23 11.67 0.63
C LEU A 131 9.84 11.51 2.02
N THR A 132 11.09 11.91 2.24
CA THR A 132 11.72 11.79 3.57
C THR A 132 11.05 12.68 4.62
N VAL A 133 10.61 13.88 4.26
CA VAL A 133 9.85 14.77 5.16
C VAL A 133 8.52 14.13 5.53
N LEU A 134 7.82 13.58 4.54
CA LEU A 134 6.52 12.93 4.72
C LEU A 134 6.62 11.68 5.60
N MET A 135 7.62 10.83 5.36
CA MET A 135 7.86 9.63 6.16
C MET A 135 8.26 9.93 7.60
N ASN A 136 8.96 11.05 7.85
CA ASN A 136 9.27 11.51 9.20
C ASN A 136 8.04 11.96 9.98
N GLY A 137 7.09 12.62 9.31
CA GLY A 137 5.84 13.05 9.93
C GLY A 137 4.89 11.90 10.22
N TRP A 138 4.90 10.85 9.39
CA TRP A 138 4.03 9.69 9.56
C TRP A 138 4.40 8.87 10.79
N ASN A 139 3.42 8.50 11.63
CA ASN A 139 3.65 7.64 12.79
C ASN A 139 3.49 6.14 12.49
N GLY A 140 3.12 5.78 11.25
CA GLY A 140 2.95 4.39 10.84
C GLY A 140 1.56 3.79 11.10
N LYS A 141 0.65 4.51 11.74
CA LYS A 141 -0.65 3.97 12.13
C LYS A 141 -1.72 4.26 11.10
N TRP A 142 -2.71 3.37 11.03
CA TRP A 142 -3.94 3.64 10.29
C TRP A 142 -4.72 4.76 10.97
N TRP A 143 -5.33 5.64 10.19
CA TRP A 143 -6.31 6.57 10.76
C TRP A 143 -7.48 5.80 11.39
N PHE A 144 -7.94 4.72 10.77
CA PHE A 144 -8.92 3.81 11.38
C PHE A 144 -8.40 2.39 11.39
N ASP A 145 -8.50 1.74 12.54
CA ASP A 145 -8.18 0.33 12.74
C ASP A 145 -9.35 -0.34 13.45
N GLY A 146 -9.96 -1.34 12.81
CA GLY A 146 -11.13 -2.03 13.35
C GLY A 146 -11.14 -3.52 13.07
N LYS A 147 -11.77 -4.27 13.97
CA LYS A 147 -11.92 -5.72 13.87
C LYS A 147 -13.31 -6.15 14.29
N ALA A 148 -14.08 -6.67 13.33
CA ALA A 148 -15.32 -7.38 13.60
C ALA A 148 -15.09 -8.89 13.64
N ASN A 149 -16.15 -9.65 13.93
CA ASN A 149 -16.08 -11.12 14.05
C ASN A 149 -15.63 -11.81 12.75
N ASN A 150 -15.90 -11.21 11.58
CA ASN A 150 -15.75 -11.83 10.27
C ASN A 150 -14.70 -11.16 9.36
N TYR A 151 -14.23 -9.95 9.67
CA TYR A 151 -13.17 -9.26 8.92
C TYR A 151 -12.58 -8.09 9.71
N THR A 152 -11.39 -7.63 9.30
CA THR A 152 -10.81 -6.36 9.76
C THR A 152 -10.91 -5.28 8.69
N VAL A 153 -10.90 -4.02 9.12
CA VAL A 153 -10.85 -2.87 8.22
C VAL A 153 -9.81 -1.89 8.72
N HIS A 154 -8.93 -1.49 7.81
CA HIS A 154 -7.92 -0.46 8.01
C HIS A 154 -8.17 0.68 7.01
N ALA A 155 -8.10 1.93 7.46
CA ALA A 155 -8.17 3.09 6.58
C ALA A 155 -7.02 4.06 6.86
N LEU A 156 -6.37 4.56 5.79
CA LEU A 156 -5.22 5.46 5.94
C LEU A 156 -5.60 6.85 6.43
N VAL A 157 -6.73 7.40 5.97
CA VAL A 157 -7.13 8.80 6.21
C VAL A 157 -8.65 8.95 6.32
N ASP A 158 -9.10 9.93 7.09
CA ASP A 158 -10.46 10.48 7.02
C ASP A 158 -10.54 11.60 5.98
N LEU A 159 -11.42 11.45 5.01
CA LEU A 159 -11.64 12.40 3.94
C LEU A 159 -12.74 13.41 4.28
N SER A 160 -13.55 13.13 5.31
CA SER A 160 -14.61 14.04 5.74
C SER A 160 -14.09 15.30 6.42
N THR A 161 -12.91 15.24 7.04
CA THR A 161 -12.28 16.38 7.73
C THR A 161 -11.43 17.22 6.79
N LEU A 162 -11.14 16.72 5.60
CA LEU A 162 -10.18 17.30 4.68
C LEU A 162 -10.70 18.55 3.98
N HIS A 163 -11.96 18.57 3.57
CA HIS A 163 -12.59 19.73 2.96
C HIS A 163 -14.10 19.62 3.16
N LYS A 164 -14.72 20.60 3.85
CA LYS A 164 -16.18 20.77 3.77
C LYS A 164 -16.54 21.02 2.30
N GLY A 165 -16.97 19.98 1.58
CA GLY A 165 -17.35 20.07 0.16
C GLY A 165 -16.64 19.09 -0.79
N VAL A 166 -15.59 18.36 -0.37
CA VAL A 166 -15.00 17.31 -1.23
C VAL A 166 -15.81 16.03 -1.13
N THR A 167 -16.39 15.60 -2.24
CA THR A 167 -17.17 14.36 -2.30
C THR A 167 -16.27 13.13 -2.45
N GLN A 168 -16.81 11.95 -2.13
CA GLN A 168 -16.18 10.66 -2.41
C GLN A 168 -15.71 10.54 -3.86
N GLN A 169 -16.48 11.07 -4.80
CA GLN A 169 -16.14 11.03 -6.22
C GLN A 169 -14.92 11.88 -6.54
N GLN A 170 -14.83 13.09 -5.98
CA GLN A 170 -13.69 13.98 -6.21
C GLN A 170 -12.40 13.41 -5.61
N PHE A 171 -12.45 12.81 -4.42
CA PHE A 171 -11.29 12.14 -3.86
C PHE A 171 -10.90 10.91 -4.67
N ALA A 172 -11.85 10.01 -4.98
CA ALA A 172 -11.58 8.85 -5.82
C ALA A 172 -10.98 9.27 -7.17
N GLN A 173 -11.41 10.40 -7.74
CA GLN A 173 -10.83 10.97 -8.94
C GLN A 173 -9.42 11.51 -8.70
N LYS A 174 -9.15 12.28 -7.64
CA LYS A 174 -7.81 12.76 -7.28
C LYS A 174 -6.83 11.61 -7.01
N LEU A 175 -7.29 10.57 -6.31
CA LEU A 175 -6.53 9.35 -6.07
C LEU A 175 -6.26 8.62 -7.39
N LYS A 176 -7.28 8.45 -8.25
CA LYS A 176 -7.09 7.87 -9.58
C LYS A 176 -6.12 8.70 -10.43
N LEU A 177 -6.18 10.02 -10.38
CA LEU A 177 -5.23 10.90 -11.07
C LEU A 177 -3.83 10.78 -10.48
N THR A 178 -3.69 10.67 -9.16
CA THR A 178 -2.39 10.48 -8.49
C THR A 178 -1.78 9.12 -8.87
N VAL A 179 -2.58 8.07 -8.90
CA VAL A 179 -2.11 6.73 -9.32
C VAL A 179 -1.82 6.69 -10.82
N LYS A 180 -2.65 7.31 -11.67
CA LYS A 180 -2.42 7.40 -13.13
C LYS A 180 -1.20 8.25 -13.50
N ASN A 181 -1.03 9.40 -12.85
CA ASN A 181 0.04 10.36 -13.16
C ASN A 181 1.36 10.01 -12.46
N GLY A 182 1.34 9.14 -11.45
CA GLY A 182 2.55 8.69 -10.77
C GLY A 182 3.26 9.77 -9.96
N GLY A 183 4.59 9.71 -9.94
CA GLY A 183 5.47 10.68 -9.27
C GLY A 183 5.53 10.60 -7.75
N ALA A 184 6.13 11.63 -7.14
CA ALA A 184 6.42 11.72 -5.71
C ALA A 184 5.24 11.37 -4.80
N ARG A 185 4.03 11.81 -5.16
CA ARG A 185 2.82 11.64 -4.33
C ARG A 185 2.34 10.20 -4.31
N LEU A 186 2.39 9.51 -5.46
CA LEU A 186 2.09 8.08 -5.51
C LEU A 186 3.15 7.27 -4.74
N ALA A 187 4.43 7.64 -4.89
CA ALA A 187 5.52 7.02 -4.15
C ALA A 187 5.34 7.19 -2.63
N ALA A 188 4.91 8.37 -2.20
CA ALA A 188 4.62 8.66 -0.80
C ALA A 188 3.40 7.90 -0.29
N LEU A 189 2.29 7.88 -1.02
CA LEU A 189 1.11 7.10 -0.64
C LEU A 189 1.45 5.61 -0.50
N LEU A 190 2.19 5.04 -1.46
CA LEU A 190 2.65 3.66 -1.39
C LEU A 190 3.59 3.42 -0.20
N ALA A 191 4.52 4.32 0.08
CA ALA A 191 5.49 4.18 1.17
C ALA A 191 4.81 4.24 2.53
N VAL A 192 3.88 5.18 2.70
CA VAL A 192 3.06 5.34 3.90
C VAL A 192 2.18 4.12 4.12
N THR A 193 1.50 3.65 3.07
CA THR A 193 0.67 2.44 3.14
C THR A 193 1.51 1.20 3.45
N ALA A 194 2.67 1.06 2.81
CA ALA A 194 3.57 -0.06 3.03
C ALA A 194 4.09 -0.09 4.45
N ARG A 195 4.44 1.07 5.03
CA ARG A 195 4.86 1.17 6.42
C ARG A 195 3.77 0.71 7.38
N SER A 196 2.53 1.15 7.19
CA SER A 196 1.40 0.70 8.03
C SER A 196 1.16 -0.81 7.90
N MET A 197 1.23 -1.37 6.70
CA MET A 197 1.13 -2.82 6.48
C MET A 197 2.27 -3.60 7.17
N LEU A 198 3.50 -3.11 7.12
CA LEU A 198 4.66 -3.73 7.77
C LEU A 198 4.56 -3.64 9.30
N ILE A 199 4.00 -2.57 9.86
CA ILE A 199 3.74 -2.44 11.30
C ILE A 199 2.75 -3.49 11.78
N ASN A 200 1.70 -3.74 11.00
CA ASN A 200 0.70 -4.76 11.29
C ASN A 200 1.13 -6.19 10.90
N ASN A 201 2.37 -6.40 10.47
CA ASN A 201 2.92 -7.68 10.03
C ASN A 201 2.08 -8.37 8.93
N VAL A 202 1.39 -7.58 8.10
CA VAL A 202 0.48 -8.11 7.08
C VAL A 202 1.20 -9.01 6.07
N GLY A 203 2.47 -8.74 5.80
CA GLY A 203 3.32 -9.55 4.93
C GLY A 203 3.76 -10.91 5.49
N GLU A 204 3.52 -11.16 6.78
CA GLU A 204 3.94 -12.39 7.48
C GLU A 204 2.84 -13.43 7.58
N ALA A 205 1.60 -13.06 7.27
CA ALA A 205 0.52 -14.02 7.22
C ALA A 205 0.83 -15.12 6.19
N ALA A 206 0.61 -16.37 6.57
CA ALA A 206 0.74 -17.49 5.66
C ALA A 206 -0.30 -17.39 4.54
N ASP A 207 0.01 -17.97 3.38
CA ASP A 207 -0.96 -18.18 2.29
C ASP A 207 -1.73 -16.93 1.84
N LEU A 208 -1.09 -15.76 1.87
CA LEU A 208 -1.72 -14.50 1.48
C LEU A 208 -2.32 -14.55 0.06
N LEU A 209 -3.46 -13.91 -0.10
CA LEU A 209 -4.06 -13.57 -1.38
C LEU A 209 -4.42 -12.09 -1.38
N TRP A 210 -4.22 -11.42 -2.50
CA TRP A 210 -4.52 -10.01 -2.67
C TRP A 210 -5.60 -9.84 -3.73
N GLY A 211 -6.53 -8.92 -3.49
CA GLY A 211 -7.55 -8.54 -4.44
C GLY A 211 -7.90 -7.06 -4.34
N VAL A 212 -8.50 -6.55 -5.39
CA VAL A 212 -9.08 -5.20 -5.43
C VAL A 212 -10.60 -5.35 -5.46
N TYR A 213 -11.29 -4.54 -4.67
CA TYR A 213 -12.74 -4.47 -4.74
C TYR A 213 -13.15 -3.75 -6.05
N PRO A 214 -14.06 -4.31 -6.86
CA PRO A 214 -14.30 -3.79 -8.20
C PRO A 214 -15.09 -2.48 -8.14
N SER A 215 -14.68 -1.49 -8.94
CA SER A 215 -15.46 -0.25 -9.11
C SER A 215 -16.86 -0.51 -9.67
N SER A 216 -17.72 0.51 -9.65
CA SER A 216 -19.14 0.42 -10.01
C SER A 216 -19.46 -0.02 -11.46
N GLY A 217 -18.49 0.01 -12.36
CA GLY A 217 -18.64 -0.39 -13.76
C GLY A 217 -18.44 -1.89 -13.99
N ASN A 218 -18.81 -2.38 -15.17
CA ASN A 218 -18.50 -3.78 -15.53
C ASN A 218 -16.98 -3.97 -15.57
N THR A 219 -16.46 -4.87 -14.75
CA THR A 219 -15.01 -5.10 -14.56
C THR A 219 -14.69 -6.56 -14.87
N THR A 220 -14.82 -6.91 -16.15
CA THR A 220 -14.31 -8.19 -16.69
C THR A 220 -12.82 -8.13 -17.04
N GLY A 221 -12.24 -6.92 -17.12
CA GLY A 221 -10.81 -6.67 -17.34
C GLY A 221 -10.15 -5.99 -16.14
N ALA A 222 -8.84 -6.25 -15.96
CA ALA A 222 -8.02 -5.74 -14.86
C ALA A 222 -7.59 -4.26 -15.00
N ASP A 223 -8.27 -3.49 -15.84
CA ASP A 223 -7.89 -2.13 -16.22
C ASP A 223 -8.32 -1.09 -15.16
N GLU A 224 -8.13 -1.47 -13.91
CA GLU A 224 -8.47 -0.67 -12.76
C GLU A 224 -7.18 -0.10 -12.19
N VAL A 225 -7.09 1.23 -12.18
CA VAL A 225 -5.98 2.01 -11.62
C VAL A 225 -5.52 1.50 -10.25
N LEU A 226 -6.46 1.01 -9.43
CA LEU A 226 -6.18 0.47 -8.10
C LEU A 226 -5.50 -0.92 -8.11
N THR A 227 -5.64 -1.69 -9.20
CA THR A 227 -4.94 -2.98 -9.42
C THR A 227 -3.44 -2.77 -9.49
N GLU A 228 -2.98 -1.78 -10.26
CA GLU A 228 -1.55 -1.48 -10.34
C GLU A 228 -0.98 -1.02 -9.00
N PHE A 229 -1.69 -0.12 -8.30
CA PHE A 229 -1.34 0.28 -6.94
C PHE A 229 -1.21 -0.92 -6.01
N THR A 230 -2.18 -1.84 -6.05
CA THR A 230 -2.20 -3.05 -5.22
C THR A 230 -1.03 -3.98 -5.53
N HIS A 231 -0.68 -4.15 -6.82
CA HIS A 231 0.49 -4.93 -7.20
C HIS A 231 1.80 -4.31 -6.69
N ARG A 232 1.95 -3.00 -6.77
CA ARG A 232 3.12 -2.27 -6.24
C ARG A 232 3.20 -2.45 -4.71
N LEU A 233 2.11 -2.16 -4.00
CA LEU A 233 2.02 -2.30 -2.54
C LEU A 233 2.33 -3.73 -2.07
N ARG A 234 1.73 -4.74 -2.69
CA ARG A 234 2.01 -6.16 -2.41
C ARG A 234 3.49 -6.48 -2.59
N THR A 235 4.12 -5.97 -3.65
CA THR A 235 5.53 -6.28 -3.96
C THR A 235 6.49 -5.74 -2.90
N VAL A 236 6.14 -4.60 -2.30
CA VAL A 236 6.88 -3.95 -1.20
C VAL A 236 6.67 -4.68 0.12
N THR A 237 5.42 -5.08 0.40
CA THR A 237 5.00 -5.54 1.74
C THR A 237 4.97 -7.06 1.90
N SER A 238 5.02 -7.83 0.81
CA SER A 238 4.87 -9.28 0.82
C SER A 238 5.78 -9.97 -0.20
N ARG A 239 6.02 -11.26 0.04
CA ARG A 239 6.71 -12.17 -0.89
C ARG A 239 5.75 -12.93 -1.80
N VAL A 240 4.46 -12.92 -1.51
CA VAL A 240 3.47 -13.76 -2.20
C VAL A 240 3.12 -13.19 -3.58
N GLN A 241 3.20 -14.02 -4.64
CA GLN A 241 2.89 -13.65 -6.03
C GLN A 241 1.53 -14.18 -6.51
N PHE A 242 0.58 -14.40 -5.60
CA PHE A 242 -0.61 -15.23 -5.90
C PHE A 242 -1.80 -14.49 -6.54
N ALA A 243 -1.67 -13.20 -6.87
CA ALA A 243 -2.63 -12.48 -7.71
C ALA A 243 -2.04 -12.30 -9.12
N LYS A 244 -2.67 -12.91 -10.12
CA LYS A 244 -2.22 -12.79 -11.52
C LYS A 244 -2.63 -11.42 -12.04
N VAL A 245 -1.65 -10.61 -12.45
CA VAL A 245 -1.90 -9.35 -13.18
C VAL A 245 -2.83 -9.67 -14.37
N GLY A 246 -3.90 -8.92 -14.54
CA GLY A 246 -4.89 -9.21 -15.59
C GLY A 246 -6.06 -10.09 -15.15
N VAL A 247 -6.04 -10.69 -13.95
CA VAL A 247 -7.09 -11.62 -13.49
C VAL A 247 -7.60 -11.19 -12.12
N PRO A 248 -8.67 -10.37 -12.05
CA PRO A 248 -9.15 -9.80 -10.80
C PRO A 248 -9.76 -10.88 -9.90
N LEU A 249 -9.68 -10.69 -8.58
CA LEU A 249 -10.26 -11.61 -7.60
C LEU A 249 -11.80 -11.59 -7.61
N PHE A 250 -12.36 -10.41 -7.83
CA PHE A 250 -13.80 -10.17 -7.96
C PHE A 250 -14.10 -9.77 -9.41
N ILE A 251 -15.20 -10.25 -9.96
CA ILE A 251 -15.75 -9.81 -11.23
C ILE A 251 -17.05 -9.08 -10.93
N ARG A 252 -17.19 -7.85 -11.42
CA ARG A 252 -18.50 -7.18 -11.48
C ARG A 252 -19.14 -7.47 -12.83
N HIS A 253 -20.11 -8.39 -12.88
CA HIS A 253 -20.75 -8.85 -14.11
C HIS A 253 -21.90 -7.94 -14.59
N ALA A 254 -22.40 -7.07 -13.72
CA ALA A 254 -23.42 -6.08 -14.04
C ALA A 254 -23.09 -4.73 -13.38
N ALA A 255 -23.41 -3.61 -14.03
CA ALA A 255 -23.15 -2.30 -13.44
C ALA A 255 -23.93 -2.13 -12.12
N SER A 256 -23.26 -1.64 -11.08
CA SER A 256 -23.95 -1.30 -9.83
C SER A 256 -24.39 0.16 -9.87
N VAL A 257 -25.55 0.45 -9.29
CA VAL A 257 -26.00 1.84 -9.09
C VAL A 257 -24.94 2.60 -8.29
N LYS A 258 -24.44 3.71 -8.84
CA LYS A 258 -23.47 4.57 -8.14
C LYS A 258 -24.14 5.22 -6.94
N ARG A 259 -23.79 4.80 -5.72
CA ARG A 259 -24.37 5.32 -4.47
C ARG A 259 -24.10 6.80 -4.22
N SER A 260 -22.99 7.32 -4.75
CA SER A 260 -22.66 8.74 -4.70
C SER A 260 -23.50 9.60 -5.65
N ALA A 261 -24.17 9.00 -6.64
CA ALA A 261 -25.03 9.69 -7.59
C ALA A 261 -26.51 9.72 -7.18
N ASN A 262 -26.89 9.02 -6.10
CA ASN A 262 -28.27 8.98 -5.62
C ASN A 262 -28.36 9.50 -4.16
N PRO A 263 -28.64 10.80 -3.94
CA PRO A 263 -28.65 11.42 -2.61
C PRO A 263 -29.71 10.87 -1.64
N GLY A 264 -30.79 10.27 -2.15
CA GLY A 264 -31.90 9.72 -1.34
C GLY A 264 -31.97 8.20 -1.26
N GLY A 265 -31.03 7.47 -1.85
CA GLY A 265 -31.00 6.00 -1.79
C GLY A 265 -30.37 5.48 -0.49
N ASP A 266 -30.79 4.30 -0.03
CA ASP A 266 -30.16 3.63 1.10
C ASP A 266 -28.68 3.29 0.76
N ARG A 267 -27.76 3.98 1.42
CA ARG A 267 -26.32 3.83 1.21
C ARG A 267 -25.71 2.68 2.02
N ILE A 268 -26.45 2.12 2.97
CA ILE A 268 -26.02 0.98 3.79
C ILE A 268 -26.53 -0.35 3.22
N ASP A 269 -27.60 -0.39 2.43
CA ASP A 269 -28.10 -1.63 1.81
C ASP A 269 -27.03 -2.35 0.95
N PRO A 270 -26.60 -3.59 1.24
CA PRO A 270 -25.58 -4.29 0.45
C PRO A 270 -26.13 -4.98 -0.82
N THR A 271 -27.45 -5.07 -1.01
CA THR A 271 -28.12 -5.89 -2.04
C THR A 271 -27.55 -5.68 -3.44
N SER A 272 -27.48 -4.43 -3.89
CA SER A 272 -26.96 -4.09 -5.23
C SER A 272 -25.51 -4.50 -5.45
N GLN A 273 -24.69 -4.56 -4.39
CA GLN A 273 -23.30 -4.99 -4.51
C GLN A 273 -23.20 -6.51 -4.58
N ILE A 274 -23.97 -7.22 -3.78
CA ILE A 274 -24.03 -8.69 -3.79
C ILE A 274 -24.52 -9.20 -5.15
N ALA A 275 -25.61 -8.64 -5.67
CA ALA A 275 -26.25 -9.10 -6.89
C ALA A 275 -25.47 -8.77 -8.19
N THR A 276 -24.39 -8.00 -8.10
CA THR A 276 -23.62 -7.55 -9.29
C THR A 276 -22.19 -8.06 -9.33
N ILE A 277 -21.72 -8.72 -8.27
CA ILE A 277 -20.36 -9.28 -8.22
C ILE A 277 -20.38 -10.78 -7.95
N HIS A 278 -19.30 -11.43 -8.35
CA HIS A 278 -18.95 -12.76 -7.88
C HIS A 278 -17.43 -12.89 -7.79
N LEU A 279 -16.94 -13.92 -7.11
CA LEU A 279 -15.53 -14.28 -7.18
C LEU A 279 -15.19 -14.80 -8.56
N ASN A 280 -14.01 -14.47 -9.05
CA ASN A 280 -13.57 -14.95 -10.34
C ASN A 280 -13.35 -16.47 -10.30
N PRO A 281 -14.02 -17.28 -11.15
CA PRO A 281 -13.88 -18.74 -11.18
C PRO A 281 -12.44 -19.23 -11.34
N PHE A 282 -11.53 -18.41 -11.89
CA PHE A 282 -10.10 -18.71 -11.94
C PHE A 282 -9.50 -19.04 -10.56
N TYR A 283 -10.05 -18.47 -9.49
CA TYR A 283 -9.61 -18.68 -8.11
C TYR A 283 -10.41 -19.78 -7.36
N LYS A 284 -11.31 -20.51 -8.03
CA LYS A 284 -12.00 -21.65 -7.43
C LYS A 284 -11.00 -22.71 -6.98
N GLY A 285 -11.13 -23.16 -5.73
CA GLY A 285 -10.17 -24.06 -5.08
C GLY A 285 -8.84 -23.41 -4.64
N LYS A 286 -8.65 -22.11 -4.91
CA LYS A 286 -7.42 -21.38 -4.57
C LYS A 286 -7.57 -20.42 -3.40
N ILE A 287 -8.79 -20.18 -2.90
CA ILE A 287 -9.08 -19.22 -1.80
C ILE A 287 -9.12 -19.92 -0.44
N ALA A 288 -9.52 -21.19 -0.40
CA ALA A 288 -9.68 -21.95 0.84
C ALA A 288 -8.39 -21.92 1.69
N GLY A 289 -8.52 -21.59 2.98
CA GLY A 289 -7.41 -21.50 3.93
C GLY A 289 -6.55 -20.23 3.82
N ARG A 290 -6.79 -19.36 2.83
CA ARG A 290 -5.95 -18.17 2.61
C ARG A 290 -6.35 -16.98 3.48
N ASN A 291 -5.36 -16.16 3.82
CA ASN A 291 -5.56 -14.84 4.43
C ASN A 291 -5.66 -13.80 3.29
N VAL A 292 -6.83 -13.17 3.14
CA VAL A 292 -7.12 -12.34 1.96
C VAL A 292 -7.08 -10.86 2.31
N ILE A 293 -6.30 -10.09 1.56
CA ILE A 293 -6.26 -8.63 1.64
C ILE A 293 -7.06 -8.05 0.48
N VAL A 294 -8.03 -7.21 0.79
CA VAL A 294 -8.90 -6.55 -0.19
C VAL A 294 -8.63 -5.05 -0.14
N ILE A 295 -8.16 -4.47 -1.25
CA ILE A 295 -7.92 -3.03 -1.37
C ILE A 295 -9.14 -2.34 -1.99
N ASP A 296 -9.52 -1.20 -1.41
CA ASP A 296 -10.57 -0.32 -1.93
C ASP A 296 -10.06 1.13 -2.00
N ASP A 297 -10.60 1.93 -2.93
CA ASP A 297 -10.16 3.32 -3.10
C ASP A 297 -10.63 4.20 -1.94
N CYS A 298 -11.90 4.07 -1.57
CA CYS A 298 -12.49 4.79 -0.46
C CYS A 298 -13.77 4.12 0.02
N THR A 299 -14.00 4.16 1.34
CA THR A 299 -15.22 3.62 1.94
C THR A 299 -15.90 4.61 2.86
N THR A 300 -17.24 4.64 2.85
CA THR A 300 -18.01 5.48 3.78
C THR A 300 -18.61 4.59 4.87
N TYR A 301 -19.46 3.65 4.46
CA TYR A 301 -20.17 2.75 5.37
C TYR A 301 -19.53 1.37 5.50
N GLY A 302 -18.55 1.00 4.66
CA GLY A 302 -17.88 -0.30 4.77
C GLY A 302 -18.53 -1.44 3.99
N VAL A 303 -19.57 -1.14 3.19
CA VAL A 303 -20.34 -2.12 2.40
C VAL A 303 -19.42 -2.98 1.54
N SER A 304 -18.43 -2.37 0.87
CA SER A 304 -17.48 -3.08 0.01
C SER A 304 -16.73 -4.18 0.76
N PHE A 305 -16.20 -3.88 1.95
CA PHE A 305 -15.51 -4.87 2.77
C PHE A 305 -16.45 -5.92 3.36
N GLY A 306 -17.66 -5.53 3.78
CA GLY A 306 -18.68 -6.47 4.27
C GLY A 306 -19.06 -7.50 3.20
N VAL A 307 -19.35 -7.04 1.99
CA VAL A 307 -19.68 -7.90 0.85
C VAL A 307 -18.47 -8.76 0.45
N ALA A 308 -17.28 -8.16 0.31
CA ALA A 308 -16.06 -8.91 -0.02
C ALA A 308 -15.79 -10.03 0.99
N ALA A 309 -15.91 -9.74 2.28
CA ALA A 309 -15.73 -10.72 3.34
C ALA A 309 -16.74 -11.86 3.26
N ALA A 310 -18.00 -11.57 2.95
CA ALA A 310 -19.03 -12.60 2.80
C ALA A 310 -18.72 -13.60 1.67
N PHE A 311 -18.34 -13.10 0.49
CA PHE A 311 -17.95 -13.93 -0.65
C PHE A 311 -16.70 -14.76 -0.35
N LEU A 312 -15.64 -14.13 0.18
CA LEU A 312 -14.37 -14.80 0.45
C LEU A 312 -14.49 -15.86 1.55
N ARG A 313 -15.25 -15.59 2.60
CA ARG A 313 -15.53 -16.57 3.65
C ARG A 313 -16.34 -17.75 3.13
N LYS A 314 -17.35 -17.50 2.28
CA LYS A 314 -18.07 -18.58 1.61
C LYS A 314 -17.15 -19.44 0.73
N ALA A 315 -16.13 -18.84 0.12
CA ALA A 315 -15.09 -19.57 -0.60
C ALA A 315 -14.01 -20.23 0.29
N GLY A 316 -14.16 -20.16 1.61
CA GLY A 316 -13.29 -20.83 2.59
C GLY A 316 -12.05 -20.02 3.02
N ALA A 317 -12.01 -18.70 2.79
CA ALA A 317 -10.91 -17.87 3.29
C ALA A 317 -10.75 -17.97 4.82
N ASN A 318 -9.51 -18.05 5.29
CA ASN A 318 -9.17 -18.09 6.72
C ASN A 318 -9.38 -16.73 7.40
N SER A 319 -8.97 -15.65 6.73
CA SER A 319 -9.20 -14.28 7.19
C SER A 319 -9.44 -13.34 6.02
N VAL A 320 -10.09 -12.21 6.30
CA VAL A 320 -10.29 -11.13 5.34
C VAL A 320 -9.90 -9.80 5.99
N HIS A 321 -9.01 -9.07 5.35
CA HIS A 321 -8.49 -7.77 5.77
C HIS A 321 -8.79 -6.72 4.71
N GLY A 322 -9.71 -5.82 5.00
CA GLY A 322 -10.02 -4.67 4.15
C GLY A 322 -9.04 -3.54 4.38
N VAL A 323 -8.51 -2.94 3.31
CA VAL A 323 -7.67 -1.74 3.37
C VAL A 323 -8.24 -0.69 2.43
N ALA A 324 -8.69 0.42 3.01
CA ALA A 324 -9.15 1.58 2.26
C ALA A 324 -8.07 2.67 2.23
N LEU A 325 -7.84 3.24 1.05
CA LEU A 325 -6.91 4.37 0.91
C LEU A 325 -7.49 5.66 1.49
N GLY A 326 -8.81 5.75 1.65
CA GLY A 326 -9.45 6.78 2.47
C GLY A 326 -10.84 6.38 2.95
N LYS A 327 -11.36 7.10 3.94
CA LYS A 327 -12.69 6.87 4.50
C LYS A 327 -13.44 8.16 4.75
N PHE A 328 -14.76 8.19 4.59
CA PHE A 328 -15.56 9.38 4.91
C PHE A 328 -16.27 9.27 6.26
N GLY A 329 -15.80 10.04 7.24
CA GLY A 329 -16.43 10.19 8.54
C GLY A 329 -16.34 8.92 9.39
N ASN A 330 -16.95 8.92 10.57
CA ASN A 330 -16.93 7.76 11.49
C ASN A 330 -18.16 6.85 11.36
N GLN A 331 -18.53 6.48 10.14
CA GLN A 331 -19.79 5.78 9.82
C GLN A 331 -19.59 4.34 9.33
N LEU A 332 -18.44 3.71 9.61
CA LEU A 332 -18.24 2.32 9.24
C LEU A 332 -19.23 1.41 10.00
N SER A 333 -19.84 0.52 9.24
CA SER A 333 -20.74 -0.51 9.74
C SER A 333 -20.16 -1.90 9.50
N HIS A 334 -20.45 -2.80 10.43
CA HIS A 334 -20.29 -4.23 10.27
C HIS A 334 -21.52 -4.78 9.55
N TYR A 335 -21.25 -5.57 8.51
CA TYR A 335 -22.26 -6.26 7.73
C TYR A 335 -22.18 -7.74 8.02
N ASP A 336 -23.25 -8.26 8.61
CA ASP A 336 -23.48 -9.69 8.72
C ASP A 336 -24.17 -10.17 7.44
N ILE A 337 -23.38 -10.74 6.52
CA ILE A 337 -23.87 -11.24 5.23
C ILE A 337 -23.40 -12.69 5.09
N SER A 338 -24.33 -13.57 4.74
CA SER A 338 -24.04 -14.96 4.38
C SER A 338 -24.39 -15.21 2.92
N ILE A 339 -23.40 -15.63 2.13
CA ILE A 339 -23.64 -16.10 0.76
C ILE A 339 -23.98 -17.60 0.83
N ASN A 340 -25.17 -17.95 0.38
CA ASN A 340 -25.71 -19.31 0.47
C ASN A 340 -25.47 -20.10 -0.82
N SER A 341 -25.43 -19.43 -1.98
CA SER A 341 -25.13 -20.01 -3.30
C SER A 341 -23.62 -20.17 -3.58
N ASP A 342 -23.25 -20.63 -4.79
CA ASP A 342 -21.85 -20.66 -5.26
C ASP A 342 -21.31 -19.22 -5.36
N PRO A 343 -20.29 -18.83 -4.58
CA PRO A 343 -19.76 -17.46 -4.59
C PRO A 343 -18.96 -17.13 -5.86
N PHE A 344 -18.70 -18.11 -6.73
CA PHE A 344 -18.03 -17.94 -8.02
C PHE A 344 -18.99 -17.70 -9.18
N GLN A 345 -20.30 -17.65 -8.91
CA GLN A 345 -21.36 -17.36 -9.88
C GLN A 345 -22.17 -16.14 -9.42
N PRO A 346 -22.88 -15.45 -10.34
CA PRO A 346 -23.85 -14.43 -9.96
C PRO A 346 -24.81 -14.91 -8.87
N VAL A 347 -24.97 -14.10 -7.83
CA VAL A 347 -25.81 -14.43 -6.67
C VAL A 347 -27.22 -13.88 -6.87
N ALA A 348 -28.22 -14.76 -6.93
CA ALA A 348 -29.63 -14.39 -6.99
C ALA A 348 -30.14 -13.85 -5.64
N ALA A 349 -31.34 -13.27 -5.62
CA ALA A 349 -31.92 -12.65 -4.42
C ALA A 349 -32.09 -13.60 -3.23
N ASP A 350 -32.34 -14.88 -3.49
CA ASP A 350 -32.44 -15.97 -2.50
C ASP A 350 -31.08 -16.63 -2.19
N GLY A 351 -30.04 -16.27 -2.94
CA GLY A 351 -28.68 -16.81 -2.81
C GLY A 351 -27.87 -16.24 -1.65
N TYR A 352 -28.45 -15.36 -0.83
CA TYR A 352 -27.79 -14.77 0.33
C TYR A 352 -28.79 -14.35 1.41
N THR A 353 -28.28 -14.11 2.63
CA THR A 353 -29.05 -13.50 3.72
C THR A 353 -28.26 -12.35 4.33
N THR A 354 -28.97 -11.30 4.74
CA THR A 354 -28.43 -10.16 5.49
C THR A 354 -28.94 -10.20 6.92
N GLY A 355 -28.03 -10.15 7.87
CA GLY A 355 -28.31 -9.99 9.29
C GLY A 355 -28.28 -8.52 9.71
N ASN A 356 -28.03 -8.29 10.99
CA ASN A 356 -27.99 -6.95 11.55
C ASN A 356 -26.80 -6.14 11.02
N ILE A 357 -27.06 -4.89 10.66
CA ILE A 357 -26.02 -3.90 10.41
C ILE A 357 -25.73 -3.22 11.74
N THR A 358 -24.50 -3.37 12.22
CA THR A 358 -24.07 -2.77 13.50
C THR A 358 -22.91 -1.82 13.28
N ARG A 359 -22.60 -0.95 14.25
CA ARG A 359 -21.42 -0.09 14.16
C ARG A 359 -20.15 -0.94 14.10
N PHE A 360 -19.25 -0.63 13.17
CA PHE A 360 -17.98 -1.34 13.09
C PHE A 360 -17.10 -0.98 14.30
N PRO A 361 -16.67 -1.95 15.12
CA PRO A 361 -15.79 -1.68 16.25
C PRO A 361 -14.39 -1.31 15.75
N GLY A 362 -13.84 -0.22 16.28
CA GLY A 362 -12.51 0.25 15.92
C GLY A 362 -12.14 1.57 16.57
N ASN A 363 -10.88 1.95 16.41
CA ASN A 363 -10.29 3.16 16.96
C ASN A 363 -9.80 4.08 15.85
N THR A 364 -9.79 5.39 16.12
CA THR A 364 -9.23 6.40 15.22
C THR A 364 -7.96 7.03 15.77
N ASP A 365 -6.97 7.30 14.93
CA ASP A 365 -5.72 8.01 15.28
C ASP A 365 -5.59 9.31 14.47
N ASN A 366 -5.73 10.46 15.13
CA ASN A 366 -5.72 11.77 14.48
C ASN A 366 -4.32 12.25 14.05
N THR A 367 -3.24 11.63 14.52
CA THR A 367 -1.88 11.99 14.08
C THR A 367 -1.63 11.53 12.64
N ALA A 368 -2.19 10.38 12.26
CA ALA A 368 -2.19 9.90 10.88
C ALA A 368 -2.86 10.91 9.93
N GLN A 369 -3.95 11.54 10.37
CA GLN A 369 -4.72 12.46 9.54
C GLN A 369 -3.86 13.62 8.99
N GLN A 370 -3.21 14.39 9.86
CA GLN A 370 -2.54 15.65 9.50
C GLN A 370 -1.45 15.51 8.43
N VAL A 371 -0.71 14.40 8.44
CA VAL A 371 0.38 14.12 7.49
C VAL A 371 -0.18 13.77 6.10
N LEU A 372 -1.29 13.04 6.04
CA LEU A 372 -1.93 12.70 4.77
C LEU A 372 -2.66 13.88 4.14
N GLN A 373 -3.09 14.88 4.92
CA GLN A 373 -3.64 16.11 4.35
C GLN A 373 -2.61 16.90 3.54
N ALA A 374 -1.34 16.85 3.92
CA ALA A 374 -0.26 17.43 3.12
C ALA A 374 0.04 16.63 1.84
N LEU A 375 -0.33 15.35 1.78
CA LEU A 375 -0.06 14.43 0.67
C LEU A 375 -1.12 14.50 -0.44
N ILE A 376 -2.37 14.76 -0.08
CA ILE A 376 -3.52 14.74 -1.00
C ILE A 376 -4.29 16.07 -0.88
N PRO A 377 -3.79 17.17 -1.49
CA PRO A 377 -4.51 18.45 -1.51
C PRO A 377 -5.81 18.35 -2.31
#